data_AF-A0A2A9HHJ3-F1
#
_entry.id   AF-A0A2A9HHJ3-F1
#
_cell.length_a   1.000
_cell.length_b   1.000
_cell.length_c   1.000
_cell.angle_alpha   90.00
_cell.angle_beta   90.00
_cell.angle_gamma   90.00
#
_symmetry.space_group_name_H-M   'P 1'
#
loop_
_entity.id
_entity.type
_entity.pdbx_description
1 polymer ?
#
loop_
_entity_poly.entity_id
_entity_poly.type
_entity_poly.pdbx_seq_one_letter_code
_entity_poly.pdbx_strand_id
1 'polypeptide(L)'
;MRFADDATIEAYREAWSAWQKQLDHLHRVFLDGEPIRPDQLKGLLGREARAKERWEAARRKLLGLDSPLAEPGGKPAEGGNPFK
;
A
#
# COMPACT_ATOMS: atom_id res chain seq x y z
N MET A 1 -1.27 -17.87 11.30
CA MET A 1 -2.39 -16.92 11.41
C MET A 1 -2.59 -16.28 10.03
N ARG A 2 -3.76 -16.44 9.42
CA ARG A 2 -4.07 -15.82 8.12
C ARG A 2 -4.81 -14.51 8.43
N PHE A 3 -4.24 -13.37 8.05
CA PHE A 3 -4.81 -12.05 8.39
C PHE A 3 -6.08 -11.71 7.61
N ALA A 4 -6.34 -12.37 6.47
CA ALA A 4 -7.54 -12.20 5.66
C ALA A 4 -7.83 -13.42 4.76
N ASP A 5 -8.97 -13.42 4.08
CA ASP A 5 -9.31 -14.42 3.05
C ASP A 5 -8.41 -14.32 1.80
N ASP A 6 -8.49 -15.33 0.93
CA ASP A 6 -7.73 -15.45 -0.31
C ASP A 6 -7.95 -14.27 -1.25
N ALA A 7 -9.19 -13.78 -1.36
CA ALA A 7 -9.54 -12.66 -2.21
C ALA A 7 -8.87 -11.35 -1.75
N THR A 8 -8.85 -11.10 -0.43
CA THR A 8 -8.22 -9.92 0.16
C THR A 8 -6.70 -9.96 0.01
N ILE A 9 -6.09 -11.15 0.16
CA ILE A 9 -4.66 -11.34 -0.06
C ILE A 9 -4.29 -11.07 -1.52
N GLU A 10 -5.09 -11.55 -2.47
CA GLU A 10 -4.82 -11.33 -3.89
C GLU A 10 -5.00 -9.86 -4.27
N ALA A 11 -6.08 -9.21 -3.82
CA ALA A 11 -6.29 -7.78 -4.02
C ALA A 11 -5.14 -6.92 -3.46
N TYR A 12 -4.59 -7.30 -2.30
CA TYR A 12 -3.39 -6.66 -1.74
C TYR A 12 -2.17 -6.84 -2.67
N ARG A 13 -1.92 -8.05 -3.15
CA ARG A 13 -0.78 -8.36 -4.03
C ARG A 13 -0.87 -7.61 -5.35
N GLU A 14 -2.04 -7.57 -5.96
CA GLU A 14 -2.29 -6.82 -7.19
C GLU A 14 -2.04 -5.33 -7.00
N ALA A 15 -2.60 -4.74 -5.93
CA ALA A 15 -2.41 -3.32 -5.63
C ALA A 15 -0.95 -2.98 -5.33
N TRP A 16 -0.25 -3.84 -4.59
CA TRP A 16 1.19 -3.71 -4.32
C TRP A 16 2.02 -3.76 -5.61
N SER A 17 1.79 -4.76 -6.46
CA SER A 17 2.47 -4.90 -7.76
C SER A 17 2.24 -3.69 -8.66
N ALA A 18 1.00 -3.18 -8.71
CA ALA A 18 0.67 -1.98 -9.48
C ALA A 18 1.41 -0.74 -8.96
N TRP A 19 1.54 -0.57 -7.65
CA TRP A 19 2.29 0.53 -7.05
C TRP A 19 3.80 0.41 -7.31
N GLN A 20 4.38 -0.78 -7.13
CA GLN A 20 5.80 -1.02 -7.43
C GLN A 20 6.15 -0.66 -8.88
N LYS A 21 5.30 -1.00 -9.85
CA LYS A 21 5.51 -0.60 -11.25
C LYS A 21 5.58 0.92 -11.45
N GLN A 22 4.81 1.70 -10.68
CA GLN A 22 4.89 3.17 -10.74
C GLN A 22 6.16 3.69 -10.07
N LEU A 23 6.55 3.10 -8.93
CA LEU A 23 7.82 3.43 -8.26
C LEU A 23 9.03 3.15 -9.16
N ASP A 24 9.07 2.00 -9.83
CA ASP A 24 10.15 1.64 -10.75
C ASP A 24 10.28 2.65 -11.90
N HIS A 25 9.16 3.19 -12.38
CA HIS A 25 9.19 4.23 -13.42
C HIS A 25 9.67 5.57 -12.83
N LEU A 26 9.22 5.95 -11.64
CA LEU A 26 9.76 7.15 -10.97
C LEU A 26 11.28 7.04 -10.74
N HIS A 27 11.76 5.88 -10.31
CA HIS A 27 13.19 5.66 -10.09
C HIS A 27 13.98 5.78 -11.39
N ARG A 28 13.50 5.21 -12.50
CA ARG A 28 14.18 5.37 -13.79
C ARG A 28 14.29 6.83 -14.22
N VAL A 29 13.24 7.62 -14.00
CA VAL A 29 13.26 9.05 -14.32
C VAL A 29 14.17 9.83 -13.37
N PHE A 30 14.09 9.59 -12.06
CA PHE A 30 14.77 10.40 -11.04
C PHE A 30 16.22 10.00 -10.79
N LEU A 31 16.54 8.72 -10.90
CA LEU A 31 17.83 8.15 -10.53
C LEU A 31 18.63 7.72 -11.75
N ASP A 32 17.96 7.16 -12.76
CA ASP A 32 18.64 6.62 -13.95
C ASP A 32 18.67 7.62 -15.13
N GLY A 33 18.04 8.79 -14.97
CA GLY A 33 18.06 9.87 -15.96
C GLY A 33 17.18 9.64 -17.19
N GLU A 34 16.15 8.78 -17.10
CA GLU A 34 15.19 8.56 -18.19
C GLU A 34 14.51 9.91 -18.56
N PRO A 35 14.58 10.36 -19.82
CA PRO A 35 14.05 11.66 -20.23
C PRO A 35 12.52 11.66 -20.17
N ILE A 36 11.95 12.69 -19.54
CA ILE A 36 10.50 12.87 -19.42
C ILE A 36 10.13 14.35 -19.64
N ARG A 37 8.96 14.59 -20.24
CA ARG A 37 8.45 15.95 -20.36
C ARG A 37 7.81 16.43 -19.03
N PRO A 38 7.82 17.74 -18.71
CA PRO A 38 7.24 18.24 -17.46
C PRO A 38 5.75 17.89 -17.24
N ASP A 39 4.95 17.88 -18.31
CA ASP A 39 3.53 17.47 -18.26
C ASP A 39 3.37 15.99 -17.89
N GLN A 40 4.27 15.15 -18.42
CA GLN A 40 4.29 13.72 -18.15
C GLN A 40 4.80 13.41 -16.74
N LEU A 41 5.75 14.20 -16.22
CA LEU A 41 6.26 14.06 -14.86
C LEU A 41 5.16 14.27 -13.81
N LYS A 42 4.36 15.34 -13.95
CA LYS A 42 3.20 15.56 -13.07
C LYS A 42 2.22 14.39 -13.15
N GLY A 43 1.98 13.87 -14.35
CA GLY A 43 1.13 12.70 -14.57
C GLY A 43 1.70 11.43 -13.90
N LEU A 44 3.01 11.24 -13.94
CA LEU A 44 3.71 10.10 -13.32
C LEU A 44 3.58 10.12 -11.80
N LEU A 45 3.87 11.27 -11.17
CA LEU A 45 3.67 11.46 -9.73
C LEU A 45 2.22 11.21 -9.31
N GLY A 46 1.26 11.73 -10.07
CA GLY A 46 -0.17 11.49 -9.79
C GLY A 46 -0.58 10.02 -9.95
N ARG A 47 0.01 9.28 -10.89
CA ARG A 47 -0.26 7.84 -11.04
C ARG A 47 0.34 7.02 -9.90
N GLU A 48 1.55 7.35 -9.47
CA GLU A 48 2.16 6.71 -8.30
C GLU A 48 1.33 6.95 -7.04
N ALA A 49 0.96 8.20 -6.74
CA ALA A 49 0.17 8.54 -5.56
C ALA A 49 -1.16 7.76 -5.53
N ARG A 50 -1.90 7.74 -6.65
CA ARG A 50 -3.16 6.97 -6.74
C ARG A 50 -2.96 5.45 -6.66
N ALA A 51 -1.81 4.93 -7.08
CA ALA A 51 -1.49 3.51 -6.92
C ALA A 51 -1.17 3.19 -5.45
N LYS A 52 -0.43 4.07 -4.78
CA LYS A 52 -0.14 3.98 -3.35
C LYS A 52 -1.41 3.99 -2.52
N GLU A 53 -2.32 4.95 -2.76
CA GLU A 53 -3.61 5.04 -2.05
C GLU A 53 -4.44 3.75 -2.17
N ARG A 54 -4.49 3.15 -3.37
CA ARG A 54 -5.16 1.87 -3.60
C ARG A 54 -4.51 0.73 -2.83
N TRP A 55 -3.18 0.66 -2.84
CA TRP A 55 -2.44 -0.32 -2.06
C TRP A 55 -2.64 -0.13 -0.55
N GLU A 56 -2.59 1.10 -0.04
CA GLU A 56 -2.83 1.39 1.38
C GLU A 56 -4.24 1.00 1.81
N ALA A 57 -5.24 1.24 0.97
CA ALA A 57 -6.60 0.75 1.20
C ALA A 57 -6.64 -0.79 1.26
N ALA A 58 -6.02 -1.48 0.30
CA ALA A 58 -5.94 -2.94 0.32
C ALA A 58 -5.18 -3.46 1.56
N ARG A 59 -4.14 -2.75 2.01
CA ARG A 59 -3.38 -3.06 3.22
C ARG A 59 -4.22 -2.91 4.48
N ARG A 60 -5.04 -1.86 4.60
CA ARG A 60 -5.97 -1.71 5.73
C ARG A 60 -6.97 -2.86 5.77
N LYS A 61 -7.54 -3.24 4.63
CA LYS A 61 -8.43 -4.42 4.52
C LYS A 61 -7.72 -5.71 4.94
N LEU A 62 -6.50 -5.94 4.44
CA LEU A 62 -5.68 -7.10 4.79
C LEU A 62 -5.44 -7.19 6.31
N LEU A 63 -5.29 -6.05 6.97
CA LEU A 63 -5.05 -5.97 8.42
C LEU A 63 -6.35 -5.93 9.24
N GLY A 64 -7.52 -5.94 8.61
CA GLY A 64 -8.82 -5.80 9.29
C GLY A 64 -9.11 -4.40 9.83
N LEU A 65 -8.34 -3.38 9.44
CA LEU A 65 -8.45 -1.99 9.94
C LEU A 65 -9.61 -1.20 9.30
N ASP A 66 -10.20 -1.72 8.22
CA ASP A 66 -11.39 -1.14 7.57
C ASP A 66 -12.71 -1.69 8.16
N SER A 67 -12.65 -2.57 9.17
CA SER A 67 -13.83 -3.10 9.86
C SER A 67 -14.32 -2.12 10.94
N PRO A 68 -15.63 -1.84 11.05
CA PRO A 68 -16.19 -1.01 12.12
C PRO A 68 -15.99 -1.59 13.53
N LEU A 69 -15.39 -2.79 13.66
CA LEU A 69 -14.96 -3.38 14.92
C LEU A 69 -13.60 -2.87 15.41
N ALA A 70 -12.90 -2.06 14.62
CA ALA A 70 -11.69 -1.36 15.05
C ALA A 70 -12.08 -0.08 15.81
N GLU A 71 -12.52 -0.25 17.07
CA GLU A 71 -12.71 0.86 18.00
C GLU A 71 -11.41 1.70 18.09
N PRO A 72 -11.48 3.05 17.98
CA PRO A 72 -10.32 3.92 18.13
C PRO A 72 -9.94 3.98 19.61
N GLY A 73 -9.12 3.03 20.06
CA GLY A 73 -8.62 3.00 21.44
C GLY A 73 -8.70 1.64 22.13
N GLY A 74 -8.56 0.53 21.40
CA GLY A 74 -8.37 -0.79 22.02
C GLY A 74 -7.20 -0.76 22.99
N LYS A 75 -7.49 -0.73 24.29
CA LYS A 75 -6.50 -0.92 25.36
C LYS A 75 -5.67 -2.16 25.00
N PRO A 76 -4.33 -2.14 25.19
CA PRO A 76 -3.52 -3.32 24.94
C PRO A 76 -4.11 -4.45 25.77
N ALA A 77 -4.41 -5.58 25.12
CA ALA A 77 -4.84 -6.78 25.81
C ALA A 77 -3.81 -7.08 26.91
N GLU A 78 -4.27 -7.06 28.17
CA GLU A 78 -3.47 -7.52 29.29
C GLU A 78 -3.06 -8.96 29.01
N GLY A 79 -1.78 -9.18 28.74
CA GLY A 79 -1.21 -10.52 28.62
C GLY A 79 -0.27 -10.69 27.43
N GLY A 80 1.02 -10.40 27.66
CA GLY A 80 2.12 -10.99 26.92
C GLY A 80 2.56 -10.24 25.67
N ASN A 81 3.70 -9.57 25.77
CA ASN A 81 4.47 -9.13 24.61
C ASN A 81 4.89 -10.37 23.78
N PRO A 82 4.49 -10.50 22.50
CA PRO A 82 4.89 -11.64 21.66
C PRO A 82 6.32 -11.52 21.10
N PHE A 83 7.07 -10.48 21.48
CA PHE A 83 8.44 -10.23 21.01
C PHE A 83 9.48 -10.17 22.16
N LYS A 84 9.24 -10.82 23.29
CA LYS A 84 10.27 -11.06 24.30
C LYS A 84 10.23 -12.48 24.83
#